data_AF-A0AAJ2DCT3-F1
#
_entry.id   AF-A0AAJ2DCT3-F1
#
_cell.length_a   1.000
_cell.length_b   1.000
_cell.length_c   1.000
_cell.angle_alpha   90.00
_cell.angle_beta   90.00
_cell.angle_gamma   90.00
#
_symmetry.space_group_name_H-M   'P 1'
#
loop_
_entity.id
_entity.type
_entity.pdbx_description
1 polymer ?
#
loop_
_entity_poly.entity_id
_entity_poly.type
_entity_poly.pdbx_seq_one_letter_code
_entity_poly.pdbx_strand_id
1 'polypeptide(L)'
;MMNVNELIRQPVNEGVVAVEGFVVYLNDGRLYLIDLNYGDDYFRAPAILIENDELPAALENNVGLYGGGTSRLFHRAKITGHAIINSACLSLYVDEILVEDNNKWLPIDLKKHYDARHGDDSIDWNDIFKQE
;
A
#
# COMPACT_ATOMS: atom_id res chain seq x y z
N MET A 1 0.69 -2.97 18.06
CA MET A 1 0.42 -2.30 16.77
C MET A 1 -1.05 -1.96 16.76
N MET A 2 -1.40 -0.74 16.33
CA MET A 2 -2.80 -0.31 16.26
C MET A 2 -3.33 -0.52 14.84
N ASN A 3 -4.65 -0.55 14.66
CA ASN A 3 -5.25 -0.49 13.33
C ASN A 3 -5.46 0.97 12.87
N VAL A 4 -5.85 1.13 11.60
CA VAL A 4 -6.06 2.44 10.97
C VAL A 4 -7.14 3.24 11.69
N ASN A 5 -8.25 2.61 12.05
CA ASN A 5 -9.36 3.29 12.72
C ASN A 5 -9.01 3.73 14.16
N GLU A 6 -8.17 2.97 14.87
CA GLU A 6 -7.60 3.35 16.15
C GLU A 6 -6.69 4.58 16.01
N LEU A 7 -5.81 4.59 14.99
CA LEU A 7 -4.91 5.71 14.73
C LEU A 7 -5.68 7.01 14.40
N ILE A 8 -6.74 6.91 13.59
CA ILE A 8 -7.60 8.06 13.24
C ILE A 8 -8.32 8.65 14.47
N ARG A 9 -8.72 7.81 15.43
CA ARG A 9 -9.52 8.21 16.59
C ARG A 9 -8.69 8.70 17.78
N GLN A 10 -7.40 8.40 17.81
CA GLN A 10 -6.53 8.84 18.89
C GLN A 10 -6.23 10.35 18.76
N PRO A 11 -6.12 11.08 19.88
CA PRO A 11 -5.49 12.38 19.85
C PRO A 11 -4.07 12.19 19.33
N VAL A 12 -3.81 12.73 18.15
CA VAL A 12 -2.58 12.45 17.43
C VAL A 12 -1.42 13.12 18.16
N ASN A 13 -0.52 12.31 18.70
CA ASN A 13 0.76 12.78 19.20
C ASN A 13 1.76 12.82 18.04
N GLU A 14 2.54 13.89 17.96
CA GLU A 14 3.72 13.92 17.11
C GLU A 14 4.66 12.78 17.52
N GLY A 15 4.93 11.85 16.61
CA GLY A 15 5.77 10.70 16.93
C GLY A 15 5.72 9.57 15.91
N VAL A 16 6.55 8.57 16.18
CA VAL A 16 6.57 7.31 15.43
C VAL A 16 5.36 6.47 15.82
N VAL A 17 4.59 6.02 14.84
CA VAL A 17 3.42 5.17 14.98
C VAL A 17 3.69 3.82 14.32
N ALA A 18 3.13 2.76 14.91
CA ALA A 18 3.12 1.42 14.33
C ALA A 18 1.67 1.01 14.06
N VAL A 19 1.31 0.92 12.78
CA VAL A 19 -0.06 0.71 12.31
C VAL A 19 -0.16 -0.50 11.39
N GLU A 20 -1.27 -1.22 11.48
CA GLU A 20 -1.62 -2.36 10.64
C GLU A 20 -2.87 -2.07 9.81
N GLY A 21 -2.85 -2.47 8.54
CA GLY A 21 -3.97 -2.27 7.63
C GLY A 21 -3.75 -2.98 6.31
N PHE A 22 -4.56 -2.65 5.30
CA PHE A 22 -4.32 -3.04 3.92
C PHE A 22 -3.80 -1.86 3.12
N VAL A 23 -2.71 -2.06 2.39
CA VAL A 23 -2.21 -1.10 1.41
C VAL A 23 -2.94 -1.32 0.09
N VAL A 24 -3.54 -0.25 -0.42
CA VAL A 24 -4.42 -0.28 -1.60
C VAL A 24 -4.34 1.03 -2.39
N TYR A 25 -4.54 0.96 -3.70
CA TYR A 25 -4.82 2.14 -4.51
C TYR A 25 -6.31 2.48 -4.47
N LEU A 26 -6.64 3.73 -4.19
CA LEU A 26 -8.03 4.22 -4.28
C LEU A 26 -8.26 4.96 -5.61
N ASN A 27 -9.48 5.48 -5.80
CA ASN A 27 -9.95 6.02 -7.09
C ASN A 27 -9.15 7.20 -7.65
N ASP A 28 -8.37 7.89 -6.81
CA ASP A 28 -7.48 8.99 -7.22
C ASP A 28 -6.09 8.49 -7.68
N GLY A 29 -5.88 7.18 -7.68
CA GLY A 29 -4.60 6.55 -8.05
C GLY A 29 -3.52 6.67 -6.97
N ARG A 30 -3.83 7.20 -5.79
CA ARG A 30 -2.87 7.32 -4.69
C ARG A 30 -2.93 6.11 -3.77
N LEU A 31 -1.85 5.95 -3.01
CA LEU A 31 -1.66 4.82 -2.10
C LEU A 31 -2.23 5.15 -0.72
N TYR A 32 -3.08 4.26 -0.21
CA TYR A 32 -3.71 4.38 1.10
C TYR A 32 -3.45 3.15 1.95
N LEU A 33 -3.43 3.35 3.26
CA LEU A 33 -3.59 2.30 4.26
C LEU A 33 -5.02 2.32 4.78
N ILE A 34 -5.78 1.25 4.54
CA ILE A 34 -7.16 1.09 5.01
C ILE A 34 -7.24 0.14 6.21
N ASP A 35 -8.29 0.27 7.02
CA ASP A 35 -8.49 -0.58 8.20
C ASP A 35 -8.58 -2.08 7.87
N LEU A 36 -8.12 -2.91 8.82
CA LEU A 36 -8.25 -4.38 8.71
C LEU A 36 -9.71 -4.82 8.63
N ASN A 37 -10.62 -4.08 9.26
CA ASN A 37 -12.06 -4.34 9.28
C ASN A 37 -12.80 -3.45 8.26
N TYR A 38 -12.33 -3.42 7.01
CA TYR A 38 -12.90 -2.59 5.95
C TYR A 38 -14.34 -2.97 5.53
N GLY A 39 -14.83 -4.15 5.96
CA GLY A 39 -16.18 -4.62 5.65
C GLY A 39 -16.32 -5.11 4.20
N ASP A 40 -17.48 -4.88 3.60
CA ASP A 40 -17.77 -5.37 2.25
C ASP A 40 -17.31 -4.40 1.14
N ASP A 41 -17.05 -3.13 1.48
CA ASP A 41 -16.66 -2.07 0.54
C ASP A 41 -15.46 -1.28 1.07
N TYR A 42 -14.27 -1.63 0.58
CA TYR A 42 -13.03 -0.99 1.02
C TYR A 42 -12.89 0.48 0.61
N PHE A 43 -13.68 0.98 -0.35
CA PHE A 43 -13.67 2.41 -0.72
C PHE A 43 -14.25 3.31 0.36
N ARG A 44 -15.02 2.73 1.29
CA ARG A 44 -15.66 3.44 2.40
C ARG A 44 -14.96 3.20 3.74
N ALA A 45 -13.92 2.37 3.75
CA ALA A 45 -13.19 2.07 4.95
C ALA A 45 -12.43 3.30 5.48
N PRO A 46 -12.21 3.40 6.80
CA PRO A 46 -11.26 4.35 7.33
C PRO A 46 -9.90 4.18 6.64
N ALA A 47 -9.36 5.26 6.11
CA ALA A 47 -8.18 5.26 5.25
C ALA A 47 -7.24 6.40 5.65
N ILE A 48 -5.94 6.13 5.58
CA ILE A 48 -4.88 7.12 5.76
C ILE A 48 -4.06 7.16 4.49
N LEU A 49 -3.86 8.36 3.95
CA LEU A 49 -3.02 8.58 2.79
C LEU A 49 -1.55 8.29 3.14
N ILE A 50 -0.83 7.59 2.27
CA ILE A 50 0.62 7.41 2.37
C ILE A 50 1.33 8.43 1.47
N GLU A 51 2.26 9.18 2.04
CA GLU A 51 2.96 10.29 1.35
C GLU A 51 4.28 9.88 0.68
N ASN A 52 4.72 8.63 0.83
CA ASN A 52 5.97 8.16 0.23
C ASN A 52 5.81 7.99 -1.30
N ASP A 53 6.30 8.95 -2.07
CA ASP A 53 6.23 8.92 -3.54
C ASP A 53 6.88 7.67 -4.18
N GLU A 54 7.94 7.14 -3.55
CA GLU A 54 8.69 5.96 -4.04
C GLU A 54 8.07 4.62 -3.60
N LEU A 55 7.18 4.63 -2.61
CA LEU A 55 6.60 3.40 -2.05
C LEU A 55 5.75 2.60 -3.07
N PRO A 56 4.93 3.23 -3.93
CA PRO A 56 4.24 2.55 -5.02
C PRO A 56 5.16 1.62 -5.84
N ALA A 57 6.25 2.15 -6.39
CA ALA A 57 7.20 1.38 -7.18
C ALA A 57 7.87 0.28 -6.36
N ALA A 58 8.24 0.58 -5.10
CA ALA A 58 8.81 -0.42 -4.21
C ALA A 58 7.84 -1.58 -3.96
N LEU A 59 6.55 -1.33 -3.76
CA LEU A 59 5.56 -2.38 -3.54
C LEU A 59 5.36 -3.23 -4.81
N GLU A 60 5.10 -2.60 -5.94
CA GLU A 60 4.80 -3.29 -7.21
C GLU A 60 5.94 -4.20 -7.71
N ASN A 61 7.18 -3.90 -7.32
CA ASN A 61 8.36 -4.70 -7.64
C ASN A 61 8.64 -5.86 -6.67
N ASN A 62 8.06 -5.86 -5.47
CA ASN A 62 8.38 -6.85 -4.43
C ASN A 62 7.21 -7.73 -4.01
N VAL A 63 5.96 -7.40 -4.37
CA VAL A 63 4.78 -8.21 -4.04
C VAL A 63 3.97 -8.60 -5.28
N GLY A 64 3.16 -9.67 -5.16
CA GLY A 64 2.32 -10.13 -6.24
C GLY A 64 1.13 -9.20 -6.48
N LEU A 65 0.93 -8.72 -7.71
CA LEU A 65 -0.22 -7.87 -8.01
C LEU A 65 -1.49 -8.72 -8.18
N TYR A 66 -2.37 -8.70 -7.18
CA TYR A 66 -3.63 -9.45 -7.23
C TYR A 66 -4.72 -8.62 -7.92
N GLY A 67 -4.83 -8.78 -9.24
CA GLY A 67 -5.82 -8.11 -10.08
C GLY A 67 -7.17 -8.79 -10.07
N GLY A 68 -8.10 -8.33 -9.23
CA GLY A 68 -9.51 -8.73 -9.23
C GLY A 68 -10.51 -7.57 -9.23
N GLY A 69 -10.04 -6.32 -9.37
CA GLY A 69 -10.82 -5.10 -9.30
C GLY A 69 -10.07 -3.88 -9.83
N THR A 70 -10.44 -2.67 -9.42
CA THR A 70 -9.79 -1.42 -9.85
C THR A 70 -8.40 -1.22 -9.23
N SER A 71 -8.14 -1.78 -8.04
CA SER A 71 -6.80 -1.76 -7.44
C SER A 71 -6.03 -3.03 -7.82
N ARG A 72 -4.83 -2.85 -8.37
CA ARG A 72 -3.87 -3.94 -8.65
C ARG A 72 -3.04 -4.34 -7.44
N LEU A 73 -3.04 -3.50 -6.41
CA LEU A 73 -2.31 -3.68 -5.17
C LEU A 73 -3.30 -3.78 -4.02
N PHE A 74 -3.33 -4.92 -3.33
CA PHE A 74 -4.17 -5.13 -2.16
C PHE A 74 -3.48 -6.12 -1.24
N HIS A 75 -2.72 -5.60 -0.27
CA HIS A 75 -1.94 -6.44 0.64
C HIS A 75 -2.08 -5.96 2.07
N ARG A 76 -2.12 -6.91 2.99
CA ARG A 76 -2.00 -6.57 4.41
C ARG A 76 -0.58 -6.07 4.67
N ALA A 77 -0.45 -4.99 5.42
CA ALA A 77 0.83 -4.38 5.74
C ALA A 77 0.92 -3.98 7.22
N LYS A 78 2.15 -4.05 7.72
CA LYS A 78 2.56 -3.52 9.02
C LYS A 78 3.52 -2.38 8.75
N ILE A 79 3.15 -1.19 9.17
CA ILE A 79 3.88 0.03 8.87
C ILE A 79 4.37 0.66 10.16
N THR A 80 5.64 1.02 10.19
CA THR A 80 6.21 1.97 11.17
C THR A 80 6.52 3.26 10.43
N GLY A 81 6.11 4.40 10.99
CA GLY A 81 6.27 5.67 10.32
C GLY A 81 5.87 6.87 11.17
N HIS A 82 5.78 8.04 10.55
CA HIS A 82 5.38 9.28 11.17
C HIS A 82 3.98 9.71 10.71
N ALA A 83 3.09 9.93 11.66
CA ALA A 83 1.80 10.55 11.41
C ALA A 83 1.98 12.05 11.15
N ILE A 84 1.48 12.53 10.01
CA ILE A 84 1.53 13.94 9.61
C ILE A 84 0.11 14.49 9.64
N ILE A 85 -0.07 15.66 10.28
CA ILE A 85 -1.37 16.33 10.37
C ILE A 85 -1.31 17.66 9.65
N ASN A 86 -2.15 17.82 8.63
CA ASN A 86 -2.29 19.09 7.93
C ASN A 86 -3.75 19.56 7.98
N SER A 87 -4.05 20.51 8.88
CA SER A 87 -5.27 21.34 9.01
C SER A 87 -6.66 20.66 8.98
N ALA A 88 -6.77 19.39 8.58
CA ALA A 88 -7.97 18.58 8.43
C ALA A 88 -7.65 17.10 8.07
N CYS A 89 -6.46 16.79 7.55
CA CYS A 89 -6.12 15.45 7.07
C CYS A 89 -4.95 14.84 7.84
N LEU A 90 -5.12 13.58 8.23
CA LEU A 90 -4.07 12.71 8.74
C LEU A 90 -3.47 11.93 7.56
N SER A 91 -2.15 11.99 7.41
CA SER A 91 -1.39 11.18 6.47
C SER A 91 -0.22 10.49 7.16
N LEU A 92 0.42 9.55 6.46
CA LEU A 92 1.47 8.70 6.99
C LEU A 92 2.71 8.77 6.08
N TYR A 93 3.84 9.12 6.67
CA TYR A 93 5.15 8.89 6.07
C TYR A 93 5.74 7.60 6.64
N VAL A 94 6.08 6.67 5.78
CA VAL A 94 6.52 5.31 6.08
C VAL A 94 8.05 5.26 6.20
N ASP A 95 8.54 4.78 7.34
CA ASP A 95 9.97 4.51 7.56
C ASP A 95 10.30 3.03 7.31
N GLU A 96 9.40 2.15 7.72
CA GLU A 96 9.53 0.69 7.55
C GLU A 96 8.18 0.07 7.23
N ILE A 97 8.18 -0.95 6.36
CA ILE A 97 6.98 -1.69 6.00
C ILE A 97 7.28 -3.18 5.84
N LEU A 98 6.43 -4.02 6.44
CA LEU A 98 6.30 -5.43 6.13
C LEU A 98 4.98 -5.67 5.42
N VAL A 99 5.01 -6.37 4.31
CA VAL A 99 3.84 -6.69 3.50
C VAL A 99 3.60 -8.19 3.51
N GLU A 100 2.36 -8.60 3.70
CA GLU A 100 1.95 -9.98 3.56
C GLU A 100 1.70 -10.31 2.09
N ASP A 101 2.49 -11.25 1.57
CA ASP A 101 2.34 -11.81 0.24
C ASP A 101 2.45 -13.34 0.33
N ASN A 102 1.48 -14.06 -0.22
CA ASN A 102 1.42 -15.52 -0.15
C ASN A 102 1.63 -16.10 1.28
N ASN A 103 0.97 -15.51 2.29
CA ASN A 103 1.07 -15.85 3.72
C ASN A 103 2.48 -15.69 4.34
N LYS A 104 3.35 -14.90 3.71
CA LYS A 104 4.69 -14.58 4.22
C LYS A 104 4.82 -13.07 4.38
N TRP A 105 5.43 -12.67 5.50
CA TRP A 105 5.78 -11.27 5.73
C TRP A 105 7.09 -10.94 5.04
N LEU A 106 7.04 -10.02 4.09
CA LEU A 106 8.18 -9.54 3.32
C LEU A 106 8.53 -8.12 3.75
N PRO A 107 9.75 -7.85 4.24
CA PRO A 107 10.21 -6.50 4.46
C PRO A 107 10.52 -5.83 3.11
N ILE A 108 10.14 -4.57 2.94
CA ILE A 108 10.45 -3.78 1.74
C ILE A 108 11.57 -2.79 2.07
N ASP A 109 12.64 -2.80 1.27
CA ASP A 109 13.77 -1.89 1.44
C ASP A 109 13.50 -0.54 0.80
N LEU A 110 13.04 0.44 1.58
CA LEU A 110 12.71 1.78 1.08
C LEU A 110 13.92 2.63 0.68
N LYS A 111 15.15 2.18 0.95
CA LYS A 111 16.38 2.89 0.55
C LYS A 111 16.85 2.48 -0.84
N LYS A 112 16.35 1.36 -1.35
CA LYS A 112 16.64 0.90 -2.70
C LYS A 112 15.77 1.68 -3.69
N HIS A 113 16.37 2.09 -4.80
CA HIS A 113 15.62 2.65 -5.91
C HIS A 113 14.91 1.53 -6.68
N TYR A 114 13.64 1.75 -7.02
CA TYR A 114 12.83 0.84 -7.82
C TYR A 114 12.26 1.61 -9.01
N ASP A 115 12.47 1.09 -10.21
CA ASP A 115 11.81 1.61 -11.39
C ASP A 115 10.30 1.31 -11.33
N ALA A 116 9.48 2.24 -11.82
CA ALA A 116 8.06 1.98 -11.98
C ALA A 116 7.87 0.74 -12.87
N ARG A 117 7.00 -0.17 -12.45
CA ARG A 117 6.72 -1.36 -13.24
C ARG A 117 5.95 -0.93 -14.48
N HIS A 118 6.66 -0.78 -15.60
CA HIS A 118 6.02 -0.48 -16.87
C HIS A 118 5.02 -1.60 -17.18
N GLY A 119 3.74 -1.24 -17.37
CA GLY A 119 2.69 -2.18 -17.78
C GLY A 119 2.87 -2.75 -19.20
N ASP A 120 4.08 -2.68 -19.75
CA ASP A 120 4.46 -3.19 -21.07
C ASP A 120 5.20 -4.53 -21.00
N ASP A 121 5.22 -5.19 -19.84
CA ASP A 121 5.24 -6.67 -19.82
C ASP A 121 3.86 -7.21 -20.23
N SER A 122 3.26 -6.61 -21.27
CA SER A 122 2.33 -7.33 -22.08
C SER A 122 3.15 -8.47 -22.67
N ILE A 123 3.03 -9.65 -22.08
CA ILE A 123 3.15 -10.86 -22.87
C ILE A 123 2.12 -10.65 -23.98
N ASP A 124 2.58 -10.19 -25.15
CA ASP A 124 1.76 -10.21 -26.33
C ASP A 124 1.46 -11.69 -26.54
N TRP A 125 0.22 -12.10 -26.25
CA TRP A 125 -0.19 -13.49 -26.41
C TRP A 125 0.05 -13.95 -27.86
N ASN A 126 0.22 -13.03 -28.82
CA ASN A 126 0.62 -13.34 -30.19
C ASN A 126 2.09 -13.77 -30.35
N ASP A 127 3.00 -13.46 -29.41
CA ASP A 127 4.39 -13.92 -29.46
C ASP A 127 4.55 -15.38 -29.02
N ILE A 128 3.60 -15.92 -28.24
CA ILE A 128 3.58 -17.33 -27.83
C ILE A 128 3.24 -18.26 -29.02
N PHE A 129 2.48 -17.77 -30.01
CA PHE A 129 2.05 -18.57 -31.17
C PHE A 129 2.90 -18.36 -32.43
N LYS A 130 3.99 -17.59 -32.35
CA LYS A 130 4.95 -17.42 -33.47
C LYS A 130 6.20 -18.27 -33.28
N GLN A 131 6.00 -19.58 -33.19
CA GLN A 131 7.03 -20.55 -33.53
C GLN A 131 6.43 -21.55 -34.51
N GLU A 132 6.48 -21.21 -35.80
CA GLU A 132 6.49 -22.16 -36.92
C GLU A 132 7.89 -22.17 -37.54
#